data_AF-A0A2H4PN32-F1
#
_entry.id   AF-A0A2H4PN32-F1
#
_cell.length_a   1.000
_cell.length_b   1.000
_cell.length_c   1.000
_cell.angle_alpha   90.00
_cell.angle_beta   90.00
_cell.angle_gamma   90.00
#
_symmetry.space_group_name_H-M   'P 1'
#
loop_
_entity.id
_entity.type
_entity.pdbx_description
1 polymer ?
#
loop_
_entity_poly.entity_id
_entity_poly.type
_entity_poly.pdbx_seq_one_letter_code
_entity_poly.pdbx_strand_id
1 'polypeptide(L)' 'TRGAFIAAVFAMQGVGIIFAGLVSMLFSGIFKAYYEAPRFSQDPILSTQPEGDLLWRLILMVGAVPAAMT' A
#
# COMPACT_ATOMS: atom_id res chain seq x y z
N THR A 1 0.85 4.30 33.71
CA THR A 1 0.75 2.91 34.23
C THR A 1 1.06 1.94 33.11
N ARG A 2 1.57 0.73 33.39
CA ARG A 2 2.03 -0.24 32.36
C ARG A 2 0.95 -0.55 31.30
N GLY A 3 -0.33 -0.55 31.68
CA GLY A 3 -1.46 -0.74 30.75
C GLY A 3 -1.65 0.39 29.72
N ALA A 4 -1.44 1.65 30.10
CA ALA A 4 -1.55 2.78 29.17
C ALA A 4 -0.47 2.75 28.09
N PHE A 5 0.74 2.28 28.44
CA PHE A 5 1.83 2.09 27.48
C PHE A 5 1.49 0.99 26.46
N ILE A 6 0.97 -0.15 26.92
CA ILE A 6 0.56 -1.25 26.03
C ILE A 6 -0.57 -0.80 25.09
N ALA A 7 -1.57 -0.07 25.62
CA ALA A 7 -2.66 0.46 24.80
C ALA A 7 -2.15 1.42 23.72
N ALA A 8 -1.18 2.28 24.05
CA ALA A 8 -0.57 3.20 23.10
C ALA A 8 0.20 2.46 21.98
N VAL A 9 0.92 1.38 22.32
CA VAL A 9 1.63 0.57 21.31
C VAL A 9 0.65 -0.10 20.35
N PHE A 10 -0.43 -0.71 20.84
CA PHE A 10 -1.43 -1.31 19.96
C PHE A 10 -2.15 -0.28 19.09
N ALA A 11 -2.44 0.90 19.64
CA ALA A 11 -3.01 2.00 18.87
C ALA A 11 -2.06 2.43 17.73
N MET A 12 -0.76 2.53 18.00
CA MET A 12 0.24 2.91 17.00
C MET A 12 0.37 1.85 15.88
N GLN A 13 0.37 0.57 16.22
CA GLN A 13 0.39 -0.51 15.23
C GLN A 13 -0.89 -0.54 14.37
N GLY A 14 -2.06 -0.36 15.01
CA GLY A 14 -3.34 -0.31 14.31
C GLY A 14 -3.43 0.87 13.33
N VAL A 15 -2.98 2.05 13.74
CA VAL A 15 -2.94 3.25 12.87
C VAL A 15 -2.01 3.02 11.67
N GLY A 16 -0.85 2.38 11.88
CA GLY A 16 0.07 2.04 10.80
C GLY A 16 -0.54 1.14 9.72
N ILE A 17 -1.32 0.12 10.12
CA ILE A 17 -1.99 -0.79 9.19
C ILE A 17 -3.09 -0.07 8.39
N ILE A 18 -3.89 0.78 9.06
CA ILE A 18 -4.94 1.55 8.38
C ILE A 18 -4.32 2.48 7.34
N PHE A 19 -3.23 3.17 7.70
CA PHE A 19 -2.52 4.05 6.77
C PHE A 19 -1.93 3.29 5.58
N ALA A 20 -1.25 2.16 5.84
CA ALA A 20 -0.71 1.30 4.78
C ALA A 20 -1.82 0.78 3.83
N GLY A 21 -2.98 0.41 4.36
CA GLY A 21 -4.14 -0.01 3.58
C GLY A 21 -4.69 1.12 2.70
N LEU A 22 -4.87 2.32 3.25
CA LEU A 22 -5.35 3.49 2.52
C LEU A 22 -4.41 3.86 1.36
N VAL A 23 -3.11 3.92 1.62
CA VAL A 23 -2.08 4.22 0.60
C VAL A 23 -2.11 3.16 -0.50
N SER A 24 -2.16 1.89 -0.14
CA SER A 24 -2.21 0.78 -1.12
C SER A 24 -3.46 0.84 -1.99
N MET A 25 -4.63 1.12 -1.42
CA MET A 25 -5.89 1.26 -2.17
C MET A 25 -5.86 2.46 -3.11
N LEU A 26 -5.32 3.61 -2.67
CA LEU A 26 -5.20 4.80 -3.50
C LEU A 26 -4.32 4.54 -4.72
N PHE A 27 -3.12 4.00 -4.51
CA PHE A 27 -2.20 3.68 -5.60
C PHE A 27 -2.78 2.63 -6.54
N SER A 28 -3.42 1.59 -6.01
CA SER A 28 -4.09 0.57 -6.83
C SER A 28 -5.22 1.17 -7.69
N GLY A 29 -5.98 2.12 -7.15
CA GLY A 29 -7.02 2.84 -7.87
C GLY A 29 -6.47 3.71 -9.00
N ILE A 30 -5.40 4.47 -8.72
CA ILE A 30 -4.71 5.29 -9.73
C ILE A 30 -4.14 4.40 -10.84
N PHE A 31 -3.48 3.29 -10.47
CA PHE A 31 -2.90 2.36 -11.43
C PHE A 31 -3.96 1.75 -12.34
N LYS A 32 -5.08 1.32 -11.76
CA LYS A 32 -6.21 0.79 -12.51
C LYS A 32 -6.83 1.81 -13.47
N ALA A 33 -6.77 3.11 -13.15
CA ALA A 33 -7.29 4.18 -14.01
C ALA A 33 -6.33 4.56 -15.15
N TYR A 34 -5.02 4.50 -14.93
CA TYR A 34 -4.01 4.85 -15.93
C TYR A 34 -3.58 3.67 -16.82
N TYR A 35 -3.65 2.45 -16.30
CA TYR A 35 -3.26 1.23 -16.99
C TYR A 35 -4.48 0.31 -17.10
N GLU A 36 -5.30 0.50 -18.14
CA GLU A 36 -6.43 -0.38 -18.44
C GLU A 36 -5.92 -1.78 -18.78
N ALA A 37 -6.00 -2.72 -17.82
CA ALA A 37 -5.70 -4.12 -18.06
C ALA A 37 -6.81 -4.74 -18.92
N PRO A 38 -6.50 -5.39 -20.06
CA PRO A 38 -7.46 -6.27 -20.70
C PRO A 38 -7.83 -7.38 -19.70
N ARG A 39 -9.11 -7.80 -19.71
CA ARG A 39 -9.58 -8.84 -18.78
C ARG A 39 -8.71 -10.10 -18.94
N PHE A 40 -8.36 -10.74 -17.83
CA PHE A 40 -7.57 -11.98 -17.79
C PHE A 40 -8.04 -13.08 -18.77
N SER A 41 -9.33 -13.09 -19.11
CA SER A 41 -9.94 -14.00 -20.10
C SER A 41 -9.55 -13.74 -21.56
N GLN A 42 -9.01 -12.56 -21.90
CA GLN A 42 -8.65 -12.18 -23.27
C GLN A 42 -7.15 -12.36 -23.52
N ASP A 43 -6.30 -11.98 -22.57
CA ASP A 43 -4.86 -12.18 -22.69
C ASP A 43 -4.21 -12.33 -21.29
N PRO A 44 -3.96 -13.57 -20.82
CA PRO A 44 -3.43 -13.83 -19.48
C PRO A 44 -2.03 -13.27 -19.26
N ILE A 45 -1.26 -13.11 -20.34
CA ILE A 45 0.16 -12.73 -20.30
C ILE A 45 0.29 -11.22 -20.08
N LEU A 46 -0.54 -10.42 -20.75
CA LEU A 46 -0.60 -8.96 -20.58
C LEU A 46 -1.52 -8.50 -19.44
N SER A 47 -2.32 -9.41 -18.86
CA SER A 47 -3.17 -9.11 -17.69
C SER A 47 -2.37 -8.94 -16.39
N THR A 48 -1.09 -9.31 -16.38
CA THR A 48 -0.17 -9.06 -15.27
C THR A 48 0.76 -7.94 -15.67
N GLN A 49 0.30 -6.71 -15.48
CA GLN A 49 1.10 -5.51 -15.72
C GLN A 49 2.45 -5.60 -14.98
N PRO A 50 3.60 -5.59 -15.67
CA PRO A 50 4.92 -5.59 -15.03
C PRO A 50 5.13 -4.40 -14.09
N GLU A 51 4.32 -3.36 -14.23
CA GLU A 51 4.29 -2.19 -13.39
C GLU A 51 3.79 -2.44 -11.95
N GLY A 52 3.22 -3.62 -11.66
CA GLY A 52 2.83 -4.00 -10.30
C GLY A 52 4.01 -4.02 -9.31
N ASP A 53 5.21 -4.41 -9.76
CA ASP A 53 6.42 -4.33 -8.92
C ASP A 53 6.80 -2.88 -8.61
N LEU A 54 6.63 -1.98 -9.58
CA LEU A 54 6.85 -0.54 -9.38
C LEU A 54 5.85 0.06 -8.40
N LEU A 55 4.57 -0.33 -8.49
CA LEU A 55 3.53 0.06 -7.54
C LEU A 55 3.91 -0.36 -6.12
N TRP A 56 4.33 -1.61 -5.93
CA TRP A 56 4.72 -2.13 -4.62
C TRP A 56 5.94 -1.38 -4.05
N ARG A 57 6.97 -1.15 -4.87
CA ARG A 57 8.14 -0.34 -4.48
C ARG A 57 7.72 1.07 -4.07
N LEU A 58 6.82 1.70 -4.81
CA LEU A 58 6.35 3.06 -4.50
C LEU A 58 5.60 3.11 -3.16
N ILE A 59 4.68 2.15 -2.93
CA ILE A 59 3.95 2.04 -1.66
C ILE A 59 4.92 1.87 -0.48
N LEU A 60 5.95 1.01 -0.63
CA LEU A 60 6.97 0.81 0.39
C LEU A 60 7.79 2.08 0.66
N MET A 61 8.19 2.81 -0.38
CA MET A 61 8.96 4.05 -0.24
C MET A 61 8.14 5.15 0.47
N VAL A 62 6.83 5.24 0.20
CA VAL A 62 5.93 6.16 0.91
C VAL A 62 5.84 5.80 2.39
N GLY A 63 5.79 4.51 2.72
CA GLY A 63 5.83 4.03 4.10
C GLY A 63 7.11 4.38 4.86
N ALA A 64 8.22 4.64 4.17
CA ALA A 64 9.50 5.02 4.78
C ALA A 64 9.62 6.53 5.09
N VAL A 65 8.73 7.37 4.54
CA VAL A 65 8.77 8.83 4.74
C VAL A 65 8.66 9.23 6.22
N PRO A 66 7.72 8.69 7.02
CA PRO A 66 7.65 9.03 8.44
C PRO A 66 8.92 8.67 9.20
N ALA A 67 9.58 7.57 8.86
CA ALA A 67 10.84 7.15 9.48
C ALA A 67 12.01 8.08 9.11
N ALA A 68 11.97 8.71 7.93
CA ALA A 68 12.96 9.70 7.53
C ALA A 68 12.76 11.09 8.18
N MET A 69 11.54 11.36 8.68
CA MET A 69 11.16 12.65 9.29
C MET A 69 11.32 12.68 10.82
N THR A 70 11.65 11.54 11.44
CA THR A 70 11.91 11.38 12.88
C THR A 70 13.40 11.34 13.17
#